data_AF-A0A933PA47-F1
#
_entry.id   AF-A0A933PA47-F1
#
_cell.length_a   1.000
_cell.length_b   1.000
_cell.length_c   1.000
_cell.angle_alpha   90.00
_cell.angle_beta   90.00
_cell.angle_gamma   90.00
#
_symmetry.space_group_name_H-M   'P 1'
#
loop_
_entity.id
_entity.type
_entity.pdbx_description
1 polymer ?
#
loop_
_entity_poly.entity_id
_entity_poly.type
_entity_poly.pdbx_seq_one_letter_code
_entity_poly.pdbx_strand_id
1 'polypeptide(L)'
;MGRTEIDGVPVFWVDDPGPFTAGLVLGMGVVDETFRTAGVGHAIEHLALSVVGRTHLDFTGQHRLTETEFTATGPVGQVVDFLAQVCDGLTRLPIARLGLETGVIAAEASRTTGPADAVLLALRYGYDSLGLAPLDVVPPSEIGETDVLDHVRRLVTTGNAAVYLSAPPPPGLR
;
A
#
# COMPACT_ATOMS: atom_id res chain seq x y z
N MET A 1 -13.82 -20.42 -5.05
CA MET A 1 -13.35 -19.31 -4.20
C MET A 1 -13.35 -19.79 -2.76
N GLY A 2 -12.19 -19.87 -2.13
CA GLY A 2 -12.03 -20.25 -0.73
C GLY A 2 -11.78 -19.04 0.16
N ARG A 3 -11.94 -19.25 1.47
CA ARG A 3 -11.71 -18.23 2.50
C ARG A 3 -11.19 -18.87 3.78
N THR A 4 -10.26 -18.19 4.45
CA THR A 4 -9.82 -18.47 5.81
C THR A 4 -9.48 -17.16 6.53
N GLU A 5 -8.96 -17.26 7.75
CA GLU A 5 -8.33 -16.17 8.48
C GLU A 5 -6.93 -16.63 8.92
N ILE A 6 -5.94 -15.76 8.81
CA ILE A 6 -4.56 -15.97 9.28
C ILE A 6 -4.17 -14.72 10.07
N ASP A 7 -3.72 -14.90 11.32
CA ASP A 7 -3.33 -13.81 12.22
C ASP A 7 -4.36 -12.66 12.35
N GLY A 8 -5.65 -13.01 12.26
CA GLY A 8 -6.77 -12.05 12.33
C GLY A 8 -7.05 -11.29 11.03
N VAL A 9 -6.33 -11.60 9.94
CA VAL A 9 -6.54 -11.04 8.60
C VAL A 9 -7.33 -12.03 7.74
N PRO A 10 -8.43 -11.60 7.10
CA PRO A 10 -9.17 -12.45 6.17
C PRO A 10 -8.33 -12.74 4.92
N VAL A 11 -8.24 -14.02 4.56
CA VAL A 11 -7.51 -14.51 3.38
C VAL A 11 -8.50 -15.15 2.41
N PHE A 12 -8.46 -14.73 1.15
CA PHE A 12 -9.30 -15.24 0.08
C PHE A 12 -8.44 -15.86 -1.01
N TRP A 13 -8.96 -16.87 -1.70
CA TRP A 13 -8.27 -17.41 -2.87
C TRP A 13 -9.21 -17.96 -3.93
N VAL A 14 -8.67 -18.02 -5.14
CA VAL A 14 -9.22 -18.78 -6.27
C VAL A 14 -8.13 -19.73 -6.76
N ASP A 15 -8.53 -20.84 -7.38
CA ASP A 15 -7.57 -21.77 -7.97
C ASP A 15 -7.26 -21.31 -9.40
N ASP A 16 -6.34 -20.35 -9.52
CA ASP A 16 -5.97 -19.75 -10.81
C ASP A 16 -4.69 -20.41 -11.37
N PRO A 17 -4.74 -21.01 -12.58
CA PRO A 17 -3.57 -21.65 -13.16
C PRO A 17 -2.49 -20.61 -13.55
N GLY A 18 -1.30 -20.73 -12.99
CA GLY A 18 -0.17 -19.86 -13.33
C GLY A 18 0.88 -19.77 -12.22
N PRO A 19 1.83 -18.84 -12.33
CA PRO A 19 2.69 -18.46 -11.21
C PRO A 19 1.86 -18.03 -10.00
N PHE A 20 2.34 -18.33 -8.80
CA PHE A 20 1.64 -17.97 -7.59
C PHE A 20 1.67 -16.44 -7.41
N THR A 21 0.49 -15.85 -7.24
CA THR A 21 0.29 -14.42 -7.00
C THR A 21 -0.39 -14.24 -5.66
N ALA A 22 0.08 -13.27 -4.88
CA ALA A 22 -0.56 -12.86 -3.66
C ALA A 22 -0.53 -11.34 -3.52
N GLY A 23 -1.58 -10.78 -2.92
CA GLY A 23 -1.64 -9.37 -2.58
C GLY A 23 -2.13 -9.14 -1.16
N LEU A 24 -1.47 -8.20 -0.46
CA LEU A 24 -1.95 -7.59 0.78
C LEU A 24 -2.64 -6.28 0.43
N VAL A 25 -3.90 -6.14 0.83
CA VAL A 25 -4.70 -4.93 0.63
C VAL A 25 -4.97 -4.30 1.98
N LEU A 26 -4.69 -3.00 2.09
CA LEU A 26 -5.05 -2.16 3.22
C LEU A 26 -6.14 -1.18 2.78
N GLY A 27 -7.20 -1.02 3.58
CA GLY A 27 -8.21 0.03 3.40
C GLY A 27 -7.66 1.41 3.76
N MET A 28 -6.57 1.81 3.11
CA MET A 28 -5.82 3.04 3.31
C MET A 28 -5.62 3.67 1.94
N GLY A 29 -6.33 4.75 1.64
CA GLY A 29 -6.21 5.47 0.38
C GLY A 29 -6.13 6.97 0.55
N VAL A 30 -6.12 7.70 -0.56
CA VAL A 30 -6.23 9.18 -0.58
C VAL A 30 -7.45 9.67 0.21
N VAL A 31 -8.54 8.87 0.22
CA VAL A 31 -9.77 9.13 0.98
C VAL A 31 -9.54 9.34 2.48
N ASP A 32 -8.46 8.79 3.04
CA ASP A 32 -8.12 8.81 4.47
C ASP A 32 -7.09 9.91 4.84
N GLU A 33 -6.71 10.71 3.85
CA GLU A 33 -5.77 11.81 4.02
C GLU A 33 -6.50 13.13 4.30
N THR A 34 -5.71 14.16 4.60
CA THR A 34 -6.16 15.54 4.71
C THR A 34 -5.32 16.40 3.79
N PHE A 35 -5.74 17.64 3.55
CA PHE A 35 -4.92 18.59 2.79
C PHE A 35 -3.48 18.72 3.32
N ARG A 36 -3.28 18.63 4.65
CA ARG A 36 -1.95 18.74 5.28
C ARG A 36 -1.13 17.45 5.22
N THR A 37 -1.77 16.32 4.99
CA THR A 37 -1.14 15.00 4.97
C THR A 37 -1.28 14.33 3.61
N ALA A 38 -1.52 15.11 2.55
CA ALA A 38 -1.71 14.60 1.21
C ALA A 38 -0.44 13.87 0.74
N GLY A 39 -0.59 12.62 0.28
CA GLY A 39 0.47 11.72 -0.13
C GLY A 39 1.20 11.00 1.02
N VAL A 40 0.70 11.06 2.25
CA VAL A 40 1.26 10.28 3.38
C VAL A 40 1.09 8.77 3.16
N GLY A 41 -0.02 8.34 2.54
CA GLY A 41 -0.27 6.93 2.23
C GLY A 41 0.73 6.38 1.21
N HIS A 42 1.04 7.17 0.19
CA HIS A 42 2.05 6.84 -0.81
C HIS A 42 3.47 6.80 -0.19
N ALA A 43 3.79 7.70 0.75
CA ALA A 43 5.04 7.62 1.50
C ALA A 43 5.13 6.35 2.36
N ILE A 44 4.03 5.93 3.01
CA ILE A 44 3.97 4.67 3.79
C ILE A 44 4.20 3.46 2.88
N GLU A 45 3.59 3.45 1.69
CA GLU A 45 3.80 2.40 0.69
C GLU A 45 5.28 2.24 0.35
N HIS A 46 5.95 3.34 -0.02
CA HIS A 46 7.38 3.33 -0.33
C HIS A 46 8.23 2.87 0.86
N LEU A 47 7.96 3.40 2.06
CA LEU A 47 8.69 3.01 3.25
C LEU A 47 8.53 1.50 3.55
N ALA A 48 7.33 0.95 3.39
CA ALA A 48 7.06 -0.47 3.58
C ALA A 48 7.77 -1.34 2.53
N LEU A 49 7.85 -0.89 1.28
CA LEU A 49 8.60 -1.58 0.23
C LEU A 49 10.11 -1.40 0.33
N SER A 50 10.58 -0.35 0.98
CA SER A 50 12.01 -0.02 1.02
C SER A 50 12.86 -1.05 1.79
N VAL A 51 12.23 -1.91 2.60
CA VAL A 51 12.88 -3.03 3.29
C VAL A 51 12.91 -4.32 2.47
N VAL A 52 12.15 -4.38 1.37
CA VAL A 52 12.16 -5.52 0.46
C VAL A 52 13.51 -5.55 -0.23
N GLY A 53 14.26 -6.64 0.00
CA GLY A 53 15.58 -6.82 -0.58
C GLY A 53 15.53 -6.99 -2.10
N ARG A 54 16.72 -7.07 -2.73
CA ARG A 54 16.80 -7.39 -4.16
C ARG A 54 16.18 -8.77 -4.39
N THR A 55 15.17 -8.82 -5.26
CA THR A 55 14.44 -10.04 -5.59
C THR A 55 14.19 -10.13 -7.09
N HIS A 56 13.89 -11.34 -7.57
CA HIS A 56 13.47 -11.61 -8.94
C HIS A 56 11.95 -11.77 -9.06
N LEU A 57 11.21 -11.55 -7.96
CA LEU A 57 9.75 -11.46 -7.99
C LEU A 57 9.32 -10.30 -8.89
N ASP A 58 8.22 -10.51 -9.58
CA ASP A 58 7.44 -9.42 -10.14
C ASP A 58 6.57 -8.88 -8.99
N PHE A 59 6.94 -7.73 -8.42
CA PHE A 59 6.21 -7.13 -7.30
C PHE A 59 5.95 -5.65 -7.53
N THR A 60 4.88 -5.16 -6.91
CA THR A 60 4.47 -3.76 -6.97
C THR A 60 3.79 -3.35 -5.68
N GLY A 61 3.92 -2.08 -5.32
CA GLY A 61 3.00 -1.39 -4.42
C GLY A 61 2.17 -0.42 -5.25
N GLN A 62 0.91 -0.24 -4.85
CA GLN A 62 0.02 0.72 -5.47
C GLN A 62 -0.87 1.38 -4.41
N HIS A 63 -0.60 2.64 -4.11
CA HIS A 63 -1.51 3.52 -3.41
C HIS A 63 -2.58 4.04 -4.36
N ARG A 64 -3.85 3.90 -3.97
CA ARG A 64 -5.03 4.27 -4.78
C ARG A 64 -5.94 5.19 -3.98
N LEU A 65 -7.08 5.55 -4.59
CA LEU A 65 -8.04 6.46 -3.97
C LEU A 65 -8.61 5.92 -2.65
N THR A 66 -8.81 4.61 -2.53
CA THR A 66 -9.50 3.98 -1.38
C THR A 66 -8.70 2.89 -0.69
N GLU A 67 -7.59 2.45 -1.28
CA GLU A 67 -6.82 1.33 -0.76
C GLU A 67 -5.35 1.43 -1.18
N THR A 68 -4.50 0.70 -0.46
CA THR A 68 -3.10 0.47 -0.80
C THR A 68 -2.89 -1.02 -0.94
N GLU A 69 -2.26 -1.44 -2.01
CA GLU A 69 -2.05 -2.84 -2.32
C GLU A 69 -0.57 -3.15 -2.54
N PHE A 70 -0.09 -4.23 -1.94
CA PHE A 70 1.24 -4.78 -2.18
C PHE A 70 1.10 -6.17 -2.77
N THR A 71 1.56 -6.35 -4.00
CA THR A 71 1.34 -7.58 -4.77
C THR A 71 2.65 -8.13 -5.27
N ALA A 72 2.79 -9.46 -5.22
CA ALA A 72 3.94 -10.16 -5.79
C ALA A 72 3.52 -11.45 -6.49
N THR A 73 4.23 -11.77 -7.56
CA THR A 73 4.04 -12.95 -8.39
C THR A 73 5.37 -13.68 -8.57
N GLY A 74 5.37 -15.00 -8.34
CA GLY A 74 6.58 -15.82 -8.51
C GLY A 74 6.59 -17.12 -7.71
N PRO A 75 7.78 -17.61 -7.31
CA PRO A 75 7.90 -18.80 -6.46
C PRO A 75 7.21 -18.61 -5.11
N VAL A 76 6.36 -19.55 -4.72
CA VAL A 76 5.50 -19.48 -3.52
C VAL A 76 6.24 -19.00 -2.27
N GLY A 77 7.40 -19.62 -1.95
CA GLY A 77 8.17 -19.24 -0.76
C GLY A 77 8.67 -17.79 -0.80
N GLN A 78 9.09 -17.30 -1.96
CA GLN A 78 9.54 -15.91 -2.11
C GLN A 78 8.39 -14.93 -1.99
N VAL A 79 7.20 -15.27 -2.51
CA VAL A 79 6.00 -14.43 -2.35
C VAL A 79 5.56 -14.36 -0.88
N VAL A 80 5.62 -15.48 -0.14
CA VAL A 80 5.37 -15.49 1.31
C VAL A 80 6.40 -14.63 2.05
N ASP A 81 7.68 -14.74 1.71
CA ASP A 81 8.74 -13.91 2.29
C ASP A 81 8.53 -12.41 1.98
N PHE A 82 8.07 -12.07 0.78
CA PHE A 82 7.72 -10.71 0.39
C PHE A 82 6.61 -10.14 1.28
N LEU A 83 5.50 -10.86 1.45
CA LEU A 83 4.40 -10.42 2.31
C LEU A 83 4.88 -10.24 3.76
N ALA A 84 5.70 -11.16 4.27
CA ALA A 84 6.28 -11.03 5.60
C ALA A 84 7.18 -9.78 5.73
N GLN A 85 8.01 -9.48 4.73
CA GLN A 85 8.85 -8.28 4.70
C GLN A 85 8.04 -6.99 4.65
N VAL A 86 6.96 -6.96 3.86
CA VAL A 86 6.03 -5.82 3.81
C VAL A 86 5.35 -5.62 5.17
N CYS A 87 4.84 -6.68 5.79
CA CYS A 87 4.25 -6.62 7.14
C CYS A 87 5.27 -6.14 8.19
N ASP A 88 6.52 -6.59 8.11
CA ASP A 88 7.61 -6.12 8.96
C ASP A 88 7.90 -4.62 8.75
N GLY A 89 7.94 -4.18 7.48
CA GLY A 89 8.10 -2.78 7.10
C GLY A 89 6.97 -1.90 7.61
N LEU A 90 5.72 -2.35 7.48
CA LEU A 90 4.54 -1.67 8.01
C LEU A 90 4.52 -1.59 9.53
N THR A 91 5.00 -2.63 10.22
CA THR A 91 5.09 -2.67 11.68
C THR A 91 6.22 -1.80 12.22
N ARG A 92 7.34 -1.74 11.51
CA ARG A 92 8.56 -0.99 11.88
C ARG A 92 9.03 -0.18 10.69
N LEU A 93 8.31 0.89 10.39
CA LEU A 93 8.62 1.75 9.25
C LEU A 93 10.06 2.28 9.36
N PRO A 94 10.85 2.22 8.28
CA PRO A 94 12.18 2.81 8.23
C PRO A 94 12.10 4.33 8.05
N ILE A 95 11.50 5.04 9.02
CA ILE A 95 11.22 6.48 9.01
C ILE A 95 12.45 7.33 8.64
N ALA A 96 13.66 6.89 9.01
CA ALA A 96 14.90 7.54 8.62
C ALA A 96 15.08 7.68 7.09
N ARG A 97 14.40 6.85 6.29
CA ARG A 97 14.37 6.92 4.83
C ARG A 97 13.31 7.86 4.26
N LEU A 98 12.43 8.44 5.07
CA LEU A 98 11.30 9.24 4.59
C LEU A 98 11.74 10.33 3.60
N GLY A 99 12.80 11.08 3.92
CA GLY A 99 13.32 12.12 3.02
C GLY A 99 13.91 11.59 1.70
N LEU A 100 14.42 10.36 1.67
CA LEU A 100 14.86 9.71 0.43
C LEU A 100 13.66 9.28 -0.40
N GLU A 101 12.71 8.59 0.22
CA GLU A 101 11.54 8.02 -0.47
C GLU A 101 10.61 9.13 -1.01
N THR A 102 10.42 10.24 -0.29
CA THR A 102 9.65 11.38 -0.85
C THR A 102 10.33 12.01 -2.06
N GLY A 103 11.67 11.99 -2.12
CA GLY A 103 12.43 12.39 -3.30
C GLY A 103 12.23 11.44 -4.49
N VAL A 104 12.12 10.12 -4.23
CA VAL A 104 11.79 9.12 -5.25
C VAL A 104 10.37 9.33 -5.78
N ILE A 105 9.38 9.45 -4.88
CA ILE A 105 7.97 9.69 -5.23
C ILE A 105 7.82 10.92 -6.13
N ALA A 106 8.49 12.03 -5.79
CA ALA A 106 8.45 13.24 -6.59
C ALA A 106 8.97 13.06 -8.03
N ALA A 107 9.86 12.07 -8.25
CA ALA A 107 10.40 11.75 -9.57
C ALA A 107 9.54 10.77 -10.38
N GLU A 108 8.69 9.97 -9.73
CA GLU A 108 7.91 8.92 -10.39
C GLU A 108 6.72 9.45 -11.21
N ALA A 109 6.26 10.68 -10.92
CA ALA A 109 5.09 11.29 -11.57
C ALA A 109 3.83 10.39 -11.54
N SER A 110 3.76 9.47 -10.58
CA SER A 110 2.64 8.58 -10.32
C SER A 110 1.39 9.38 -9.93
N ARG A 111 0.22 8.81 -10.24
CA ARG A 111 -1.09 9.36 -9.87
C ARG A 111 -2.03 8.22 -9.52
N THR A 112 -2.79 8.38 -8.45
CA THR A 112 -3.88 7.47 -8.05
C THR A 112 -5.03 7.41 -9.06
N THR A 113 -5.21 8.43 -9.91
CA THR A 113 -6.26 8.46 -10.95
C THR A 113 -5.91 9.38 -12.13
N GLY A 114 -6.70 9.31 -13.19
CA GLY A 114 -6.55 10.16 -14.38
C GLY A 114 -6.74 11.65 -14.07
N PRO A 115 -6.05 12.58 -14.76
CA PRO A 115 -6.12 14.02 -14.46
C PRO A 115 -7.53 14.61 -14.53
N ALA A 116 -8.36 14.15 -15.47
CA ALA A 116 -9.75 14.62 -15.59
C ALA A 116 -10.59 14.15 -14.39
N ASP A 117 -10.43 12.89 -13.99
CA ASP A 117 -11.15 12.30 -12.86
C ASP A 117 -10.75 12.99 -11.55
N ALA A 118 -9.46 13.25 -11.35
CA ALA A 118 -8.95 14.00 -10.19
C ALA A 118 -9.61 15.38 -10.06
N VAL A 119 -9.72 16.14 -11.16
CA VAL A 119 -10.39 17.45 -11.17
C VAL A 119 -11.88 17.32 -10.85
N LEU A 120 -12.56 16.32 -11.42
CA LEU A 120 -13.98 16.07 -11.15
C LEU A 120 -14.23 15.71 -9.68
N LEU A 121 -13.36 14.89 -9.08
CA LEU A 121 -13.42 14.56 -7.66
C LEU A 121 -13.22 15.80 -6.78
N ALA A 122 -12.25 16.65 -7.09
CA ALA A 122 -12.01 17.89 -6.34
C ALA A 122 -13.18 18.88 -6.45
N LEU A 123 -13.80 19.01 -7.63
CA LEU A 123 -15.01 19.82 -7.80
C LEU A 123 -16.20 19.26 -7.00
N ARG A 124 -16.28 17.93 -6.88
CA ARG A 124 -17.40 17.25 -6.22
C ARG A 124 -17.29 17.27 -4.70
N TYR A 125 -16.09 17.06 -4.17
CA TYR A 125 -15.82 16.84 -2.75
C TYR A 125 -15.01 17.96 -2.09
N GLY A 126 -14.52 18.95 -2.84
CA GLY A 126 -13.53 19.91 -2.35
C GLY A 126 -12.18 19.24 -2.13
N TYR A 127 -11.20 19.94 -1.56
CA TYR A 127 -9.92 19.32 -1.15
C TYR A 127 -10.09 18.59 0.20
N ASP A 128 -10.98 17.61 0.20
CA ASP A 128 -11.27 16.71 1.31
C ASP A 128 -11.56 15.32 0.76
N SER A 129 -11.14 14.28 1.49
CA SER A 129 -11.34 12.88 1.11
C SER A 129 -10.92 12.61 -0.34
N LEU A 130 -11.76 11.96 -1.16
CA LEU A 130 -11.50 11.67 -2.59
C LEU A 130 -11.14 12.91 -3.42
N GLY A 131 -11.58 14.11 -3.01
CA GLY A 131 -11.24 15.33 -3.74
C GLY A 131 -9.81 15.82 -3.51
N LEU A 132 -9.02 15.13 -2.67
CA LEU A 132 -7.58 15.26 -2.57
C LEU A 132 -6.82 14.59 -3.74
N ALA A 133 -7.48 13.82 -4.61
CA ALA A 133 -6.85 13.14 -5.74
C ALA A 133 -5.91 14.00 -6.63
N PRO A 134 -6.15 15.31 -6.86
CA PRO A 134 -5.18 16.15 -7.58
C PRO A 134 -3.90 16.45 -6.79
N LEU A 135 -3.94 16.34 -5.47
CA LEU A 135 -2.86 16.64 -4.52
C LEU A 135 -2.01 15.42 -4.17
N ASP A 136 -2.29 14.27 -4.76
CA ASP A 136 -1.51 13.03 -4.68
C ASP A 136 -0.17 13.16 -5.45
N VAL A 137 0.53 14.25 -5.17
CA VAL A 137 1.87 14.56 -5.65
C VAL A 137 2.57 15.14 -4.43
N VAL A 138 3.31 14.31 -3.70
CA VAL A 138 3.99 14.70 -2.45
C VAL A 138 4.98 15.83 -2.74
N PRO A 139 4.77 17.07 -2.24
CA PRO A 139 5.85 18.05 -2.21
C PRO A 139 6.81 17.61 -1.09
N PRO A 140 8.12 17.39 -1.35
CA PRO A 140 9.07 16.81 -0.39
C PRO A 140 9.40 17.61 0.90
N SER A 141 8.50 18.46 1.41
CA SER A 141 8.81 19.35 2.54
C SER A 141 7.75 19.46 3.63
N GLU A 142 6.58 18.80 3.53
CA GLU A 142 5.46 19.06 4.46
C GLU A 142 4.99 17.85 5.30
N ILE A 143 5.29 16.61 4.90
CA ILE A 143 4.90 15.41 5.67
C ILE A 143 5.97 15.08 6.71
N GLY A 144 5.60 15.12 7.98
CA GLY A 144 6.48 14.78 9.10
C GLY A 144 6.41 13.31 9.52
N GLU A 145 7.36 12.89 10.34
CA GLU A 145 7.38 11.56 10.98
C GLU A 145 6.07 11.29 11.75
N THR A 146 5.58 12.26 12.51
CA THR A 146 4.35 12.12 13.28
C THR A 146 3.14 11.85 12.38
N ASP A 147 3.03 12.53 11.23
CA ASP A 147 1.92 12.33 10.30
C ASP A 147 1.91 10.89 9.77
N VAL A 148 3.09 10.36 9.40
CA VAL A 148 3.27 8.99 8.93
C VAL A 148 2.88 7.98 10.02
N LEU A 149 3.43 8.14 11.23
CA LEU A 149 3.18 7.20 12.34
C LEU A 149 1.72 7.23 12.80
N ASP A 150 1.10 8.41 12.85
CA ASP A 150 -0.31 8.54 13.21
C ASP A 150 -1.22 7.94 12.14
N HIS A 151 -0.88 8.07 10.86
CA HIS A 151 -1.65 7.48 9.77
C HIS A 151 -1.57 5.95 9.82
N VAL A 152 -0.36 5.39 9.99
CA VAL A 152 -0.17 3.93 10.19
C VAL A 152 -0.95 3.42 11.40
N ARG A 153 -0.86 4.11 12.54
CA ARG A 153 -1.56 3.71 13.76
C ARG A 153 -3.07 3.59 13.57
N ARG A 154 -3.68 4.43 12.74
CA ARG A 154 -5.12 4.43 12.51
C ARG A 154 -5.56 3.36 11.52
N LEU A 155 -4.79 3.16 10.44
CA LEU A 155 -5.27 2.45 9.26
C LEU A 155 -4.57 1.11 9.02
N VAL A 156 -3.35 0.92 9.51
CA VAL A 156 -2.61 -0.33 9.35
C VAL A 156 -2.93 -1.25 10.52
N THR A 157 -4.07 -1.93 10.40
CA THR A 157 -4.58 -2.87 11.41
C THR A 157 -5.10 -4.13 10.74
N THR A 158 -5.16 -5.24 11.48
CA THR A 158 -5.72 -6.51 10.97
C THR A 158 -7.17 -6.36 10.52
N GLY A 159 -7.96 -5.52 11.20
CA GLY A 159 -9.35 -5.23 10.85
C GLY A 159 -9.53 -4.34 9.61
N ASN A 160 -8.45 -3.75 9.09
CA ASN A 160 -8.43 -2.93 7.89
C ASN A 160 -7.56 -3.54 6.77
N ALA A 161 -7.21 -4.82 6.91
CA ALA A 161 -6.38 -5.55 5.97
C ALA A 161 -7.12 -6.77 5.39
N ALA A 162 -6.74 -7.17 4.19
CA ALA A 162 -7.15 -8.44 3.60
C ALA A 162 -6.02 -8.99 2.71
N VAL A 163 -5.97 -10.30 2.54
CA VAL A 163 -5.05 -10.96 1.62
C VAL A 163 -5.83 -11.72 0.56
N TYR A 164 -5.38 -11.65 -0.68
CA TYR A 164 -5.86 -12.53 -1.74
C TYR A 164 -4.71 -13.37 -2.31
N LEU A 165 -5.01 -14.59 -2.73
CA LEU A 165 -4.06 -15.56 -3.29
C LEU A 165 -4.61 -16.20 -4.57
N SER A 166 -3.72 -16.58 -5.48
CA SER A 166 -4.06 -17.33 -6.71
C SER A 166 -4.12 -18.85 -6.51
N ALA A 167 -3.92 -19.33 -5.28
CA ALA A 167 -4.02 -20.73 -4.88
C ALA A 167 -4.34 -20.82 -3.38
N PRO A 168 -4.69 -22.01 -2.83
CA PRO A 168 -4.92 -22.17 -1.40
C PRO A 168 -3.71 -21.72 -0.56
N PRO A 169 -3.93 -21.26 0.69
CA PRO A 169 -2.86 -20.73 1.54
C PRO A 169 -1.67 -21.70 1.65
N PRO A 170 -0.46 -21.27 1.25
CA PRO A 170 0.71 -22.11 1.34
C PRO A 170 1.19 -22.26 2.80
N PRO A 171 1.93 -23.34 3.12
CA PRO A 171 2.58 -23.45 4.42
C PRO A 171 3.51 -22.26 4.69
N GLY A 172 3.47 -21.72 5.91
CA GLY A 172 4.34 -20.63 6.35
C GLY A 172 3.80 -19.22 6.12
N LEU A 173 2.65 -19.07 5.43
CA LEU A 173 1.92 -17.80 5.43
C LEU A 173 1.42 -17.49 6.85
N ARG A 174 1.77 -16.30 7.35
CA ARG A 174 1.43 -15.74 8.65
C ARG A 174 1.04 -14.28 8.47
#